data_AF-A0A3Y7SWW9-F1
#
_entry.id   AF-A0A3Y7SWW9-F1
#
_cell.length_a   1.000
_cell.length_b   1.000
_cell.length_c   1.000
_cell.angle_alpha   90.00
_cell.angle_beta   90.00
_cell.angle_gamma   90.00
#
_symmetry.space_group_name_H-M   'P 1'
#
loop_
_entity.id
_entity.type
_entity.pdbx_description
1 polymer ?
#
loop_
_entity_poly.entity_id
_entity_poly.type
_entity_poly.pdbx_seq_one_letter_code
_entity_poly.pdbx_strand_id
1 'polypeptide(L)'
;MFSRVRGFIACQNYSHTATPAITLPSPGSASFAGVEYPLLPLDQHTPLLFQWFERNPDRFGENQVPIINTQQNPYLNNIINAAIIERDRIIGILVDGKFSAGQKKALTKLENQYENIKVIYNTNLDYSMYDKKLSDIYLENIAKMEAQPANDRDEYLFGEIKKSLNDVLKNNPEETIITYHDKSSGHIRFDFYRNLFLLKGSDAFLEAGKRGCHHLQPGGGCIYLDADMLLTGNLGTLYLPDGIAVHVSRKNNRMSLENGIIAVNRSEHPALKKGLEIMHSKPYGDPYIDGVCGGLRHYFNCSILHNYEEFCNFIEFKHEHIFMDTSSLTISSWR
;
A
#
# COMPACT_ATOMS: atom_id res chain seq x y z
N MET A 1 7.63 -49.77 46.48
CA MET A 1 6.16 -49.63 46.53
C MET A 1 5.84 -48.27 47.10
N PHE A 2 5.06 -47.46 46.36
CA PHE A 2 4.48 -46.15 46.71
C PHE A 2 5.47 -44.98 46.95
N SER A 3 5.18 -43.74 46.59
CA SER A 3 4.28 -43.11 45.60
C SER A 3 4.69 -41.64 45.57
N ARG A 4 4.87 -41.05 44.38
CA ARG A 4 5.14 -39.63 44.20
C ARG A 4 3.83 -38.84 44.31
N VAL A 5 3.78 -37.84 45.18
CA VAL A 5 2.79 -36.76 45.11
C VAL A 5 3.51 -35.48 44.69
N ARG A 6 3.39 -35.13 43.40
CA ARG A 6 3.66 -33.78 42.89
C ARG A 6 2.38 -32.99 43.04
N GLY A 7 2.42 -31.91 43.82
CA GLY A 7 1.35 -30.93 43.86
C GLY A 7 1.24 -30.21 42.51
N PHE A 8 0.05 -30.26 41.93
CA PHE A 8 -0.33 -29.47 40.76
C PHE A 8 -0.45 -28.00 41.17
N ILE A 9 0.32 -27.12 40.55
CA ILE A 9 0.02 -25.69 40.52
C ILE A 9 -0.98 -25.49 39.39
N ALA A 10 -2.21 -25.14 39.75
CA ALA A 10 -3.26 -24.81 38.79
C ALA A 10 -2.89 -23.52 38.06
N CYS A 11 -2.84 -23.58 36.73
CA CYS A 11 -2.81 -22.39 35.88
C CYS A 11 -4.14 -21.63 36.08
N GLN A 12 -4.07 -20.48 36.74
CA GLN A 12 -5.19 -19.55 36.77
C GLN A 12 -5.24 -18.79 35.44
N ASN A 13 -6.45 -18.73 34.89
CA ASN A 13 -6.83 -18.01 33.69
C ASN A 13 -6.44 -16.53 33.78
N TYR A 14 -5.58 -16.06 32.87
CA TYR A 14 -5.58 -14.66 32.46
C TYR A 14 -6.46 -14.54 31.22
N SER A 15 -7.74 -14.29 31.44
CA SER A 15 -8.60 -13.70 30.43
C SER A 15 -8.08 -12.29 30.16
N HIS A 16 -7.38 -12.09 29.04
CA HIS A 16 -7.09 -10.77 28.50
C HIS A 16 -8.41 -10.10 28.13
N THR A 17 -8.92 -9.24 29.00
CA THR A 17 -9.89 -8.21 28.60
C THR A 17 -9.19 -7.29 27.62
N ALA A 18 -9.47 -7.48 26.32
CA ALA A 18 -9.19 -6.48 25.31
C ALA A 18 -9.92 -5.19 25.71
N THR A 19 -9.16 -4.14 25.99
CA THR A 19 -9.71 -2.80 26.16
C THR A 19 -10.45 -2.45 24.87
N PRO A 20 -11.75 -2.11 24.90
CA PRO A 20 -12.43 -1.68 23.69
C PRO A 20 -11.73 -0.43 23.18
N ALA A 21 -11.29 -0.45 21.93
CA ALA A 21 -10.91 0.77 21.23
C ALA A 21 -12.07 1.75 21.38
N ILE A 22 -11.80 2.93 21.93
CA ILE A 22 -12.78 4.01 22.04
C ILE A 22 -13.13 4.37 20.59
N THR A 23 -14.25 3.83 20.12
CA THR A 23 -14.80 4.12 18.81
C THR A 23 -15.34 5.54 18.92
N LEU A 24 -14.57 6.51 18.42
CA LEU A 24 -15.10 7.84 18.13
C LEU A 24 -16.39 7.63 17.31
N PRO A 25 -17.51 8.29 17.65
CA PRO A 25 -18.75 8.14 16.90
C PRO A 25 -18.49 8.50 15.44
N SER A 26 -18.85 7.59 14.53
CA SER A 26 -18.80 7.85 13.09
C SER A 26 -19.74 9.02 12.78
N PRO A 27 -19.26 10.11 12.16
CA PRO A 27 -20.03 11.34 11.98
C PRO A 27 -21.11 11.23 10.91
N GLY A 28 -21.18 10.09 10.19
CA GLY A 28 -22.17 9.84 9.14
C GLY A 28 -21.92 8.54 8.39
N SER A 29 -22.67 8.34 7.30
CA SER A 29 -22.49 7.24 6.35
C SER A 29 -22.42 7.77 4.92
N ALA A 30 -21.92 6.94 4.01
CA ALA A 30 -22.00 7.15 2.57
C ALA A 30 -22.63 5.93 1.91
N SER A 31 -23.54 6.16 0.96
CA SER A 31 -24.23 5.11 0.23
C SER A 31 -23.55 4.82 -1.10
N PHE A 32 -23.42 3.54 -1.43
CA PHE A 32 -23.07 3.11 -2.79
C PHE A 32 -23.65 1.73 -3.07
N ALA A 33 -24.12 1.50 -4.30
CA ALA A 33 -24.70 0.23 -4.74
C ALA A 33 -25.80 -0.33 -3.80
N GLY A 34 -26.57 0.55 -3.17
CA GLY A 34 -27.64 0.19 -2.23
C GLY A 34 -27.17 -0.24 -0.83
N VAL A 35 -25.90 -0.01 -0.49
CA VAL A 35 -25.31 -0.32 0.81
C VAL A 35 -24.83 0.98 1.49
N GLU A 36 -25.19 1.17 2.75
CA GLU A 36 -24.68 2.25 3.60
C GLU A 36 -23.37 1.83 4.27
N TYR A 37 -22.32 2.62 4.05
CA TYR A 37 -21.00 2.42 4.64
C TYR A 37 -20.72 3.47 5.72
N PRO A 38 -20.33 3.08 6.94
CA PRO A 38 -19.99 4.04 7.98
C PRO A 38 -18.71 4.81 7.59
N LEU A 39 -18.67 6.10 7.90
CA LEU A 39 -17.47 6.91 7.73
C LEU A 39 -16.54 6.71 8.92
N LEU A 40 -15.56 5.81 8.80
CA LEU A 40 -14.66 5.46 9.90
C LEU A 40 -13.52 6.49 10.03
N PRO A 41 -13.12 6.84 11.26
CA PRO A 41 -12.09 7.84 11.50
C PRO A 41 -10.70 7.32 11.16
N LEU A 42 -9.86 8.20 10.61
CA LEU A 42 -8.40 8.12 10.62
C LEU A 42 -7.93 9.35 11.40
N ASP A 43 -7.48 9.14 12.64
CA ASP A 43 -7.13 10.24 13.55
C ASP A 43 -5.88 11.02 13.11
N GLN A 44 -5.57 12.10 13.83
CA GLN A 44 -4.38 12.90 13.55
C GLN A 44 -3.03 12.17 13.78
N HIS A 45 -3.04 10.97 14.35
CA HIS A 45 -1.84 10.18 14.60
C HIS A 45 -1.60 9.09 13.56
N THR A 46 -2.59 8.82 12.69
CA THR A 46 -2.42 7.92 11.54
C THR A 46 -1.24 8.41 10.69
N PRO A 47 -0.21 7.59 10.44
CA PRO A 47 1.01 8.07 9.80
C PRO A 47 0.78 8.43 8.33
N LEU A 48 1.50 9.44 7.84
CA LEU A 48 1.64 9.66 6.39
C LEU A 48 2.74 8.75 5.85
N LEU A 49 2.62 8.39 4.58
CA LEU A 49 3.62 7.61 3.87
C LEU A 49 3.90 8.22 2.50
N PHE A 50 5.16 8.53 2.27
CA PHE A 50 5.71 8.82 0.95
C PHE A 50 6.58 7.65 0.50
N GLN A 51 6.80 7.52 -0.81
CA GLN A 51 7.61 6.46 -1.39
C GLN A 51 8.60 7.02 -2.41
N TRP A 52 9.84 6.55 -2.37
CA TRP A 52 10.84 6.86 -3.39
C TRP A 52 11.71 5.65 -3.73
N PHE A 53 11.42 5.00 -4.86
CA PHE A 53 12.20 3.88 -5.38
C PHE A 53 13.12 4.41 -6.49
N GLU A 54 14.41 4.46 -6.21
CA GLU A 54 15.39 5.06 -7.11
C GLU A 54 16.08 4.00 -7.97
N ARG A 55 15.86 4.11 -9.29
CA ARG A 55 16.48 3.21 -10.26
C ARG A 55 17.96 3.50 -10.48
N ASN A 56 18.36 4.78 -10.45
CA ASN A 56 19.73 5.21 -10.67
C ASN A 56 20.24 6.13 -9.55
N PRO A 57 20.61 5.57 -8.38
CA PRO A 57 21.12 6.36 -7.25
C PRO A 57 22.36 7.20 -7.56
N ASP A 58 23.17 6.81 -8.55
CA ASP A 58 24.41 7.50 -8.91
C ASP A 58 24.18 8.89 -9.54
N ARG A 59 22.93 9.20 -9.92
CA ARG A 59 22.57 10.56 -10.37
C ARG A 59 22.59 11.61 -9.25
N PHE A 60 22.64 11.17 -8.00
CA PHE A 60 22.81 12.04 -6.84
C PHE A 60 24.27 12.04 -6.38
N GLY A 61 24.72 13.15 -5.80
CA GLY A 61 26.03 13.21 -5.16
C GLY A 61 26.15 12.17 -4.02
N GLU A 62 27.37 11.72 -3.75
CA GLU A 62 27.61 10.60 -2.83
C GLU A 62 27.09 10.84 -1.40
N ASN A 63 27.01 12.10 -0.96
CA ASN A 63 26.49 12.48 0.37
C ASN A 63 25.15 13.24 0.30
N GLN A 64 24.42 13.13 -0.81
CA GLN A 64 23.09 13.74 -0.98
C GLN A 64 21.98 12.76 -0.58
N VAL A 65 20.84 13.29 -0.15
CA VAL A 65 19.62 12.49 0.04
C VAL A 65 19.16 12.02 -1.35
N PRO A 66 19.05 10.70 -1.61
CA PRO A 66 18.80 10.17 -2.95
C PRO A 66 17.29 10.17 -3.30
N ILE A 67 16.63 11.31 -3.10
CA ILE A 67 15.23 11.58 -3.44
C ILE A 67 15.23 12.78 -4.38
N ILE A 68 14.46 12.71 -5.47
CA ILE A 68 14.43 13.79 -6.47
C ILE A 68 14.02 15.12 -5.83
N ASN A 69 14.72 16.19 -6.21
CA ASN A 69 14.46 17.53 -5.69
C ASN A 69 14.82 18.63 -6.69
N THR A 70 14.33 18.49 -7.92
CA THR A 70 14.52 19.48 -8.98
C THR A 70 13.46 20.57 -8.88
N GLN A 71 13.56 21.62 -9.72
CA GLN A 71 12.50 22.63 -9.82
C GLN A 71 11.16 22.01 -10.29
N GLN A 72 11.21 21.03 -11.19
CA GLN A 72 10.02 20.38 -11.74
C GLN A 72 9.44 19.32 -10.80
N ASN A 73 10.28 18.63 -10.03
CA ASN A 73 9.90 17.60 -9.08
C ASN A 73 10.60 17.86 -7.73
N PRO A 74 10.14 18.85 -6.95
CA PRO A 74 10.73 19.23 -5.66
C PRO A 74 10.32 18.27 -4.53
N TYR A 75 10.36 16.97 -4.78
CA TYR A 75 9.67 15.98 -3.94
C TYR A 75 10.27 15.85 -2.54
N LEU A 76 11.60 15.91 -2.41
CA LEU A 76 12.22 15.96 -1.08
C LEU A 76 11.76 17.20 -0.30
N ASN A 77 11.69 18.37 -0.94
CA ASN A 77 11.18 19.59 -0.29
C ASN A 77 9.70 19.44 0.09
N ASN A 78 8.87 18.82 -0.76
CA ASN A 78 7.46 18.59 -0.49
C ASN A 78 7.26 17.70 0.75
N ILE A 79 8.04 16.61 0.84
CA ILE A 79 8.02 15.70 2.00
C ILE A 79 8.46 16.42 3.28
N ILE A 80 9.52 17.23 3.21
CA ILE A 80 9.98 18.04 4.35
C ILE A 80 8.90 19.05 4.77
N ASN A 81 8.28 19.74 3.82
CA ASN A 81 7.19 20.68 4.10
C ASN A 81 6.00 19.98 4.76
N ALA A 82 5.62 18.78 4.30
CA ALA A 82 4.60 17.97 4.93
C ALA A 82 4.97 17.62 6.38
N ALA A 83 6.22 17.24 6.65
CA ALA A 83 6.70 16.96 8.00
C ALA A 83 6.74 18.20 8.92
N ILE A 84 6.94 19.40 8.37
CA ILE A 84 6.87 20.65 9.11
C ILE A 84 5.43 21.01 9.46
N ILE A 85 4.49 20.82 8.53
CA ILE A 85 3.06 21.06 8.74
C ILE A 85 2.52 20.07 9.78
N GLU A 86 2.70 18.78 9.52
CA GLU A 86 2.22 17.65 10.34
C GLU A 86 3.22 17.27 11.42
N ARG A 87 3.68 18.26 12.20
CA ARG A 87 4.81 18.12 13.14
C ARG A 87 4.61 17.02 14.20
N ASP A 88 3.37 16.79 14.60
CA ASP A 88 2.99 15.80 15.63
C ASP A 88 2.52 14.45 15.05
N ARG A 89 2.63 14.27 13.73
CA ARG A 89 2.28 13.03 13.02
C ARG A 89 3.53 12.38 12.45
N ILE A 90 3.61 11.06 12.54
CA ILE A 90 4.69 10.29 11.93
C ILE A 90 4.62 10.36 10.40
N ILE A 91 5.77 10.62 9.76
CA ILE A 91 5.94 10.70 8.31
C ILE A 91 6.90 9.60 7.86
N GLY A 92 6.36 8.52 7.31
CA GLY A 92 7.14 7.45 6.69
C GLY A 92 7.66 7.85 5.31
N ILE A 93 8.91 7.49 5.02
CA ILE A 93 9.48 7.55 3.68
C ILE A 93 9.98 6.14 3.33
N LEU A 94 9.18 5.40 2.56
CA LEU A 94 9.55 4.07 2.06
C LEU A 94 10.51 4.23 0.89
N VAL A 95 11.76 3.83 1.07
CA VAL A 95 12.83 3.97 0.07
C VAL A 95 13.35 2.62 -0.39
N ASP A 96 13.78 2.56 -1.64
CA ASP A 96 14.52 1.41 -2.18
C ASP A 96 15.44 1.86 -3.32
N GLY A 97 16.54 1.13 -3.50
CA GLY A 97 17.61 1.48 -4.43
C GLY A 97 18.98 1.06 -3.91
N LYS A 98 19.93 0.90 -4.83
CA LYS A 98 21.34 0.58 -4.51
C LYS A 98 22.08 1.82 -3.98
N PHE A 99 21.64 2.36 -2.85
CA PHE A 99 22.20 3.58 -2.26
C PHE A 99 23.62 3.39 -1.72
N SER A 100 24.48 4.38 -1.95
CA SER A 100 25.83 4.43 -1.38
C SER A 100 25.80 4.59 0.14
N ALA A 101 26.92 4.31 0.81
CA ALA A 101 27.03 4.53 2.25
C ALA A 101 26.84 6.01 2.63
N GLY A 102 27.30 6.94 1.79
CA GLY A 102 27.11 8.38 1.99
C GLY A 102 25.64 8.81 1.85
N GLN A 103 24.91 8.25 0.90
CA GLN A 103 23.48 8.50 0.69
C GLN A 103 22.64 7.97 1.86
N LYS A 104 22.95 6.77 2.36
CA LYS A 104 22.32 6.22 3.57
C LYS A 104 22.57 7.11 4.79
N LYS A 105 23.80 7.63 4.96
CA LYS A 105 24.12 8.62 6.01
C LYS A 105 23.33 9.92 5.84
N ALA A 106 23.10 10.38 4.61
CA ALA A 106 22.30 11.57 4.34
C ALA A 106 20.83 11.36 4.73
N LEU A 107 20.25 10.19 4.42
CA LEU A 107 18.91 9.80 4.88
C LEU A 107 18.83 9.75 6.41
N THR A 108 19.82 9.17 7.09
CA THR A 108 19.86 9.19 8.57
C THR A 108 19.97 10.61 9.13
N LYS A 109 20.71 11.51 8.49
CA LYS A 109 20.75 12.93 8.88
C LYS A 109 19.39 13.60 8.73
N LEU A 110 18.64 13.28 7.67
CA LEU A 110 17.28 13.79 7.47
C LEU A 110 16.35 13.37 8.62
N GLU A 111 16.36 12.09 9.00
CA GLU A 111 15.59 11.59 10.16
C GLU A 111 15.99 12.26 11.48
N ASN A 112 17.27 12.55 11.67
CA ASN A 112 17.74 13.25 12.88
C ASN A 112 17.35 14.73 12.90
N GLN A 113 17.21 15.36 11.73
CA GLN A 113 16.82 16.77 11.61
C GLN A 113 15.31 16.96 11.80
N TYR A 114 14.50 16.01 11.34
CA TYR A 114 13.04 16.04 11.44
C TYR A 114 12.57 14.80 12.19
N GLU A 115 12.34 14.93 13.50
CA GLU A 115 12.09 13.80 14.41
C GLU A 115 10.89 12.93 14.01
N ASN A 116 9.88 13.52 13.38
CA ASN A 116 8.69 12.81 12.90
C ASN A 116 8.91 12.07 11.57
N ILE A 117 9.99 12.35 10.83
CA ILE A 117 10.37 11.60 9.63
C ILE A 117 10.99 10.25 10.00
N LYS A 118 10.50 9.19 9.36
CA LYS A 118 10.97 7.81 9.49
C LYS A 118 11.29 7.23 8.12
N VAL A 119 12.58 7.10 7.81
CA VAL A 119 13.05 6.45 6.58
C VAL A 119 13.01 4.94 6.77
N ILE A 120 12.27 4.25 5.91
CA ILE A 120 12.08 2.80 5.94
C ILE A 120 12.65 2.23 4.64
N TYR A 121 13.67 1.39 4.75
CA TYR A 121 14.19 0.67 3.58
C TYR A 121 13.26 -0.50 3.29
N ASN A 122 12.79 -0.62 2.05
CA ASN A 122 11.90 -1.71 1.63
C ASN A 122 12.47 -3.10 1.95
N THR A 123 13.80 -3.25 1.83
CA THR A 123 14.55 -4.48 2.16
C THR A 123 14.54 -4.85 3.64
N ASN A 124 14.09 -3.96 4.53
CA ASN A 124 14.00 -4.23 5.97
C ASN A 124 12.61 -4.76 6.37
N LEU A 125 11.71 -4.95 5.42
CA LEU A 125 10.36 -5.48 5.64
C LEU A 125 10.27 -6.88 5.02
N ASP A 126 9.66 -7.79 5.74
CA ASP A 126 9.35 -9.14 5.28
C ASP A 126 7.94 -9.19 4.70
N TYR A 127 7.84 -9.34 3.39
CA TYR A 127 6.58 -9.43 2.68
C TYR A 127 6.16 -10.88 2.37
N SER A 128 6.91 -11.89 2.81
CA SER A 128 6.71 -13.30 2.45
C SER A 128 5.31 -13.83 2.76
N MET A 129 4.66 -13.30 3.80
CA MET A 129 3.27 -13.65 4.16
C MET A 129 2.23 -13.30 3.09
N TYR A 130 2.56 -12.39 2.16
CA TYR A 130 1.72 -11.99 1.03
C TYR A 130 2.12 -12.65 -0.28
N ASP A 131 3.14 -13.51 -0.28
CA ASP A 131 3.70 -14.08 -1.49
C ASP A 131 2.88 -15.29 -1.99
N LYS A 132 3.08 -15.63 -3.27
CA LYS A 132 2.53 -16.84 -3.89
C LYS A 132 3.41 -17.26 -5.06
N LYS A 133 3.67 -18.56 -5.23
CA LYS A 133 4.43 -19.09 -6.36
C LYS A 133 3.70 -18.84 -7.67
N LEU A 134 4.42 -18.37 -8.70
CA LEU A 134 3.85 -18.18 -10.02
C LEU A 134 3.39 -19.49 -10.65
N SER A 135 4.13 -20.59 -10.42
CA SER A 135 3.74 -21.92 -10.88
C SER A 135 2.35 -22.31 -10.40
N ASP A 136 2.03 -22.01 -9.14
CA ASP A 136 0.76 -22.37 -8.54
C ASP A 136 -0.37 -21.55 -9.16
N ILE A 137 -0.16 -20.24 -9.34
CA ILE A 137 -1.12 -19.35 -10.02
C ILE A 137 -1.41 -19.86 -11.44
N TYR A 138 -0.36 -20.21 -12.22
CA TYR A 138 -0.55 -20.68 -13.58
C TYR A 138 -1.25 -22.04 -13.64
N LEU A 139 -0.86 -22.99 -12.78
CA LEU A 139 -1.48 -24.32 -12.71
C LEU A 139 -2.96 -24.24 -12.30
N GLU A 140 -3.30 -23.40 -11.32
CA GLU A 140 -4.68 -23.14 -10.91
C GLU A 140 -5.52 -22.58 -12.07
N ASN A 141 -4.98 -21.62 -12.83
CA ASN A 141 -5.67 -21.06 -14.00
C ASN A 141 -5.81 -22.08 -15.14
N ILE A 142 -4.77 -22.85 -15.43
CA ILE A 142 -4.83 -23.93 -16.43
C ILE A 142 -5.93 -24.92 -16.07
N ALA A 143 -5.97 -25.40 -14.83
CA ALA A 143 -6.99 -26.34 -14.36
C ALA A 143 -8.41 -25.74 -14.47
N LYS A 144 -8.58 -24.48 -14.08
CA LYS A 144 -9.87 -23.77 -14.19
C LYS A 144 -10.32 -23.64 -15.65
N MET A 145 -9.42 -23.33 -16.56
CA MET A 145 -9.74 -23.20 -17.99
C MET A 145 -9.99 -24.57 -18.63
N GLU A 146 -9.24 -25.60 -18.27
CA GLU A 146 -9.45 -26.99 -18.74
C GLU A 146 -10.82 -27.55 -18.33
N ALA A 147 -11.35 -27.12 -17.19
CA ALA A 147 -12.69 -27.47 -16.72
C ALA A 147 -13.83 -26.77 -17.49
N GLN A 148 -13.54 -25.73 -18.27
CA GLN A 148 -14.54 -25.03 -19.10
C GLN A 148 -14.78 -25.76 -20.43
N PRO A 149 -16.02 -25.69 -20.98
CA PRO A 149 -16.30 -26.12 -22.34
C PRO A 149 -15.37 -25.43 -23.35
N ALA A 150 -14.90 -26.17 -24.36
CA ALA A 150 -13.93 -25.64 -25.34
C ALA A 150 -14.46 -24.41 -26.11
N ASN A 151 -15.77 -24.30 -26.30
CA ASN A 151 -16.41 -23.16 -26.96
C ASN A 151 -16.43 -21.88 -26.11
N ASP A 152 -16.23 -21.99 -24.79
CA ASP A 152 -16.27 -20.86 -23.85
C ASP A 152 -14.87 -20.52 -23.30
N ARG A 153 -13.85 -21.30 -23.66
CA ARG A 153 -12.47 -21.14 -23.21
C ARG A 153 -11.75 -20.09 -24.04
N ASP A 154 -11.08 -19.16 -23.36
CA ASP A 154 -10.12 -18.25 -24.01
C ASP A 154 -8.83 -19.02 -24.36
N GLU A 155 -8.79 -19.61 -25.56
CA GLU A 155 -7.66 -20.42 -26.02
C GLU A 155 -6.36 -19.60 -26.18
N TYR A 156 -6.47 -18.29 -26.45
CA TYR A 156 -5.29 -17.42 -26.54
C TYR A 156 -4.65 -17.25 -25.17
N LEU A 157 -5.43 -16.83 -24.17
CA LEU A 157 -4.94 -16.68 -22.80
C LEU A 157 -4.43 -18.02 -22.26
N PHE A 158 -5.12 -19.12 -22.55
CA PHE A 158 -4.71 -20.45 -22.14
C PHE A 158 -3.33 -20.84 -22.67
N GLY A 159 -3.07 -20.55 -23.95
CA GLY A 159 -1.76 -20.76 -24.58
C GLY A 159 -0.65 -19.93 -23.94
N GLU A 160 -0.91 -18.64 -23.69
CA GLU A 160 0.07 -17.75 -23.05
C GLU A 160 0.38 -18.19 -21.61
N ILE A 161 -0.61 -18.61 -20.82
CA ILE A 161 -0.37 -19.12 -19.45
C ILE A 161 0.51 -20.37 -19.48
N LYS A 162 0.24 -21.32 -20.39
CA LYS A 162 1.07 -22.54 -20.55
C LYS A 162 2.51 -22.20 -20.94
N LYS A 163 2.70 -21.20 -21.81
CA LYS A 163 4.02 -20.70 -22.20
C LYS A 163 4.74 -20.05 -21.01
N SER A 164 4.08 -19.15 -20.28
CA SER A 164 4.65 -18.51 -19.09
C SER A 164 5.04 -19.51 -18.00
N LEU A 165 4.21 -20.54 -17.77
CA LEU A 165 4.55 -21.63 -16.85
C LEU A 165 5.80 -22.38 -17.31
N ASN A 166 5.91 -22.72 -18.59
CA ASN A 166 7.10 -23.39 -19.13
C ASN A 166 8.36 -22.54 -18.97
N ASP A 167 8.26 -21.23 -19.17
CA ASP A 167 9.39 -20.30 -19.00
C ASP A 167 9.80 -20.19 -17.53
N VAL A 168 8.85 -20.15 -16.59
CA VAL A 168 9.15 -20.19 -15.14
C VAL A 168 9.83 -21.50 -14.76
N LEU A 169 9.30 -22.65 -15.20
CA LEU A 169 9.86 -23.97 -14.88
C LEU A 169 11.26 -24.19 -15.47
N LYS A 170 11.62 -23.52 -16.57
CA LYS A 170 12.96 -23.59 -17.17
C LYS A 170 13.98 -22.68 -16.49
N ASN A 171 13.56 -21.48 -16.11
CA ASN A 171 14.48 -20.43 -15.68
C ASN A 171 14.56 -20.29 -14.15
N ASN A 172 13.43 -20.34 -13.45
CA ASN A 172 13.35 -20.25 -12.00
C ASN A 172 12.04 -20.85 -11.47
N PRO A 173 11.99 -22.17 -11.19
CA PRO A 173 10.78 -22.84 -10.70
C PRO A 173 10.22 -22.30 -9.38
N GLU A 174 11.07 -21.65 -8.58
CA GLU A 174 10.71 -21.05 -7.30
C GLU A 174 10.32 -19.57 -7.44
N GLU A 175 10.08 -19.07 -8.66
CA GLU A 175 9.62 -17.71 -8.88
C GLU A 175 8.24 -17.49 -8.26
N THR A 176 8.12 -16.36 -7.56
CA THR A 176 6.94 -15.93 -6.81
C THR A 176 6.48 -14.57 -7.29
N ILE A 177 5.27 -14.13 -6.90
CA ILE A 177 4.80 -12.79 -7.26
C ILE A 177 5.75 -11.71 -6.75
N ILE A 178 6.32 -11.85 -5.55
CA ILE A 178 7.25 -10.86 -5.00
C ILE A 178 8.54 -10.85 -5.81
N THR A 179 9.16 -12.00 -6.01
CA THR A 179 10.44 -12.08 -6.74
C THR A 179 10.32 -11.71 -8.21
N TYR A 180 9.14 -11.89 -8.80
CA TYR A 180 8.81 -11.42 -10.14
C TYR A 180 8.71 -9.89 -10.21
N HIS A 181 7.94 -9.26 -9.32
CA HIS A 181 7.80 -7.80 -9.27
C HIS A 181 9.08 -7.10 -8.80
N ASP A 182 9.92 -7.77 -8.01
CA ASP A 182 11.23 -7.24 -7.59
C ASP A 182 12.18 -7.00 -8.77
N LYS A 183 12.06 -7.82 -9.82
CA LYS A 183 12.83 -7.72 -11.06
C LYS A 183 12.24 -6.70 -12.05
N SER A 184 11.01 -6.24 -11.83
CA SER A 184 10.36 -5.27 -12.71
C SER A 184 11.06 -3.91 -12.66
N SER A 185 11.10 -3.23 -13.81
CA SER A 185 11.58 -1.85 -13.91
C SER A 185 10.41 -0.88 -14.02
N GLY A 186 10.52 0.29 -13.39
CA GLY A 186 9.50 1.34 -13.49
C GLY A 186 8.39 1.20 -12.46
N HIS A 187 7.18 1.62 -12.83
CA HIS A 187 6.08 1.84 -11.88
C HIS A 187 5.53 0.57 -11.23
N ILE A 188 5.43 -0.51 -12.00
CA ILE A 188 4.92 -1.81 -11.54
C ILE A 188 5.58 -2.24 -10.21
N ARG A 189 6.89 -2.05 -10.06
CA ARG A 189 7.61 -2.43 -8.83
C ARG A 189 7.21 -1.57 -7.63
N PHE A 190 7.16 -0.25 -7.79
CA PHE A 190 6.80 0.61 -6.65
C PHE A 190 5.31 0.53 -6.32
N ASP A 191 4.44 0.31 -7.30
CA ASP A 191 3.01 0.08 -7.09
C ASP A 191 2.76 -1.20 -6.29
N PHE A 192 3.48 -2.28 -6.63
CA PHE A 192 3.41 -3.56 -5.91
C PHE A 192 3.77 -3.40 -4.43
N TYR A 193 4.95 -2.85 -4.13
CA TYR A 193 5.39 -2.70 -2.74
C TYR A 193 4.60 -1.63 -1.96
N ARG A 194 4.01 -0.63 -2.64
CA ARG A 194 3.09 0.33 -2.03
C ARG A 194 1.88 -0.39 -1.44
N ASN A 195 1.26 -1.28 -2.21
CA ASN A 195 0.11 -2.06 -1.75
C ASN A 195 0.47 -2.96 -0.57
N LEU A 196 1.61 -3.66 -0.64
CA LEU A 196 2.04 -4.55 0.44
C LEU A 196 2.39 -3.79 1.72
N PHE A 197 3.01 -2.61 1.61
CA PHE A 197 3.24 -1.75 2.77
C PHE A 197 1.92 -1.31 3.40
N LEU A 198 0.93 -0.93 2.59
CA LEU A 198 -0.40 -0.53 3.09
C LEU A 198 -1.19 -1.68 3.70
N LEU A 199 -0.92 -2.93 3.30
CA LEU A 199 -1.43 -4.11 4.01
C LEU A 199 -0.79 -4.25 5.40
N LYS A 200 0.51 -3.97 5.55
CA LYS A 200 1.15 -3.90 6.87
C LYS A 200 0.66 -2.69 7.70
N GLY A 201 0.32 -1.58 7.03
CA GLY A 201 -0.14 -0.35 7.69
C GLY A 201 0.90 0.22 8.65
N SER A 202 0.44 0.67 9.82
CA SER A 202 1.31 1.21 10.88
C SER A 202 2.33 0.19 11.41
N ASP A 203 2.06 -1.12 11.31
CA ASP A 203 2.94 -2.15 11.85
C ASP A 203 4.28 -2.21 11.11
N ALA A 204 4.34 -1.76 9.84
CA ALA A 204 5.58 -1.65 9.08
C ALA A 204 6.62 -0.73 9.73
N PHE A 205 6.18 0.32 10.45
CA PHE A 205 7.08 1.21 11.18
C PHE A 205 7.74 0.50 12.36
N LEU A 206 7.00 -0.38 13.03
CA LEU A 206 7.49 -1.16 14.17
C LEU A 206 8.42 -2.29 13.68
N GLU A 207 8.02 -2.99 12.61
CA GLU A 207 8.81 -4.04 11.96
C GLU A 207 10.17 -3.54 11.49
N ALA A 208 10.21 -2.34 10.88
CA ALA A 208 11.46 -1.70 10.48
C ALA A 208 12.29 -1.15 11.65
N GLY A 209 11.87 -1.34 12.90
CA GLY A 209 12.58 -0.93 14.11
C GLY A 209 12.63 0.59 14.30
N LYS A 210 11.66 1.35 13.76
CA LYS A 210 11.67 2.81 13.86
C LYS A 210 11.36 3.27 15.29
N ARG A 211 12.29 4.05 15.87
CA ARG A 211 12.15 4.62 17.22
C ARG A 211 11.17 5.78 17.22
N GLY A 212 10.50 5.98 18.35
CA GLY A 212 9.52 7.06 18.55
C GLY A 212 8.12 6.76 18.01
N CYS A 213 7.89 5.57 17.45
CA CYS A 213 6.61 5.16 16.86
C CYS A 213 5.73 4.32 17.81
N HIS A 214 6.04 4.26 19.11
CA HIS A 214 5.32 3.41 20.08
C HIS A 214 3.88 3.85 20.36
N HIS A 215 3.51 5.07 19.95
CA HIS A 215 2.14 5.58 20.02
C HIS A 215 1.30 5.19 18.79
N LEU A 216 1.93 4.65 17.73
CA LEU A 216 1.17 4.07 16.62
C LEU A 216 0.45 2.82 17.14
N GLN A 217 -0.84 2.74 16.87
CA GLN A 217 -1.64 1.60 17.29
C GLN A 217 -1.25 0.36 16.48
N PRO A 218 -0.99 -0.80 17.13
CA PRO A 218 -0.85 -2.07 16.43
C PRO A 218 -2.10 -2.35 15.58
N GLY A 219 -1.89 -2.78 14.34
CA GLY A 219 -2.97 -2.93 13.36
C GLY A 219 -3.54 -1.61 12.81
N GLY A 220 -2.90 -0.48 13.13
CA GLY A 220 -3.31 0.85 12.69
C GLY A 220 -3.14 1.08 11.19
N GLY A 221 -3.86 2.07 10.69
CA GLY A 221 -3.86 2.49 9.29
C GLY A 221 -2.61 3.21 8.81
N CYS A 222 -2.71 3.78 7.60
CA CYS A 222 -1.67 4.59 6.97
C CYS A 222 -2.29 5.44 5.85
N ILE A 223 -1.75 6.64 5.62
CA ILE A 223 -2.18 7.53 4.52
C ILE A 223 -1.00 7.69 3.55
N TYR A 224 -1.04 6.92 2.47
CA TYR A 224 -0.09 7.08 1.38
C TYR A 224 -0.41 8.31 0.52
N LEU A 225 0.62 9.09 0.20
CA LEU A 225 0.58 10.21 -0.73
C LEU A 225 1.75 10.12 -1.72
N ASP A 226 1.48 10.31 -3.01
CA ASP A 226 2.54 10.65 -3.97
C ASP A 226 3.23 11.94 -3.50
N ALA A 227 4.54 12.07 -3.76
CA ALA A 227 5.33 13.18 -3.24
C ALA A 227 5.02 14.54 -3.91
N ASP A 228 4.16 14.57 -4.91
CA ASP A 228 3.63 15.77 -5.56
C ASP A 228 2.23 16.17 -5.07
N MET A 229 1.69 15.48 -4.06
CA MET A 229 0.52 15.88 -3.28
C MET A 229 0.97 16.90 -2.22
N LEU A 230 0.92 18.19 -2.57
CA LEU A 230 1.43 19.26 -1.71
C LEU A 230 0.49 19.55 -0.54
N LEU A 231 0.95 19.32 0.69
CA LEU A 231 0.24 19.77 1.88
C LEU A 231 0.36 21.29 2.02
N THR A 232 -0.79 21.96 2.23
CA THR A 232 -0.88 23.41 2.49
C THR A 232 -1.36 23.73 3.90
N GLY A 233 -1.69 22.71 4.69
CA GLY A 233 -2.20 22.79 6.05
C GLY A 233 -2.39 21.40 6.67
N ASN A 234 -2.73 21.34 7.95
CA ASN A 234 -2.96 20.07 8.65
C ASN A 234 -4.18 19.32 8.06
N LEU A 235 -4.09 18.00 8.02
CA LEU A 235 -5.14 17.08 7.59
C LEU A 235 -6.19 16.82 8.68
N GLY A 236 -5.82 16.99 9.95
CA GLY A 236 -6.70 16.68 11.08
C GLY A 236 -7.11 15.21 11.11
N THR A 237 -8.37 14.97 11.50
CA THR A 237 -9.00 13.64 11.46
C THR A 237 -9.82 13.50 10.18
N LEU A 238 -9.60 12.42 9.44
CA LEU A 238 -10.35 12.09 8.23
C LEU A 238 -11.49 11.11 8.55
N TYR A 239 -12.53 11.10 7.72
CA TYR A 239 -13.65 10.16 7.84
C TYR A 239 -13.96 9.57 6.47
N LEU A 240 -13.68 8.28 6.30
CA LEU A 240 -13.70 7.61 5.00
C LEU A 240 -14.66 6.42 5.00
N PRO A 241 -15.34 6.10 3.87
CA PRO A 241 -16.27 4.98 3.79
C PRO A 241 -15.57 3.65 4.08
N ASP A 242 -16.01 2.97 5.14
CA ASP A 242 -15.36 1.78 5.71
C ASP A 242 -13.87 1.97 6.05
N GLY A 243 -13.42 3.21 6.19
CA GLY A 243 -12.04 3.54 6.52
C GLY A 243 -11.06 3.44 5.35
N ILE A 244 -11.53 3.54 4.09
CA ILE A 244 -10.66 3.59 2.90
C ILE A 244 -11.11 4.67 1.91
N ALA A 245 -10.14 5.35 1.30
CA ALA A 245 -10.35 6.20 0.12
C ALA A 245 -9.09 6.28 -0.74
N VAL A 246 -9.26 6.62 -2.01
CA VAL A 246 -8.15 6.74 -2.98
C VAL A 246 -8.24 8.02 -3.81
N HIS A 247 -7.13 8.40 -4.44
CA HIS A 247 -7.15 9.50 -5.40
C HIS A 247 -8.09 9.18 -6.57
N VAL A 248 -8.82 10.19 -7.03
CA VAL A 248 -9.57 10.14 -8.29
C VAL A 248 -9.05 11.25 -9.19
N SER A 249 -8.36 10.87 -10.26
CA SER A 249 -7.90 11.85 -11.25
C SER A 249 -9.07 12.32 -12.10
N ARG A 250 -9.18 13.64 -12.26
CA ARG A 250 -10.20 14.30 -13.09
C ARG A 250 -9.50 15.07 -14.21
N LYS A 251 -9.21 14.39 -15.33
CA LYS A 251 -8.49 14.95 -16.49
C LYS A 251 -9.31 14.79 -17.76
N ASN A 252 -9.39 15.85 -18.57
CA ASN A 252 -10.05 15.84 -19.88
C ASN A 252 -11.49 15.28 -19.85
N ASN A 253 -12.29 15.69 -18.87
CA ASN A 253 -13.66 15.20 -18.63
C ASN A 253 -13.75 13.68 -18.38
N ARG A 254 -12.66 13.05 -17.93
CA ARG A 254 -12.63 11.65 -17.51
C ARG A 254 -12.26 11.56 -16.05
N MET A 255 -12.86 10.59 -15.38
CA MET A 255 -12.54 10.21 -14.02
C MET A 255 -11.87 8.84 -14.03
N SER A 256 -10.84 8.68 -13.21
CA SER A 256 -10.16 7.40 -13.01
C SER A 256 -9.77 7.26 -11.55
N LEU A 257 -9.95 6.07 -10.98
CA LEU A 257 -9.31 5.70 -9.72
C LEU A 257 -7.79 5.74 -9.93
N GLU A 258 -7.05 6.29 -8.98
CA GLU A 258 -5.59 6.35 -9.03
C GLU A 258 -5.00 5.91 -7.69
N ASN A 259 -3.79 5.37 -7.73
CA ASN A 259 -3.08 4.93 -6.52
C ASN A 259 -2.17 6.02 -5.92
N GLY A 260 -2.24 7.26 -6.41
CA GLY A 260 -1.42 8.38 -5.92
C GLY A 260 -1.82 8.92 -4.55
N ILE A 261 -3.00 8.56 -4.06
CA ILE A 261 -3.38 8.63 -2.65
C ILE A 261 -4.06 7.32 -2.30
N ILE A 262 -3.66 6.68 -1.20
CA ILE A 262 -4.38 5.55 -0.63
C ILE A 262 -4.38 5.71 0.88
N ALA A 263 -5.54 5.99 1.45
CA ALA A 263 -5.73 6.12 2.89
C ALA A 263 -6.50 4.90 3.40
N VAL A 264 -5.96 4.23 4.43
CA VAL A 264 -6.62 3.12 5.12
C VAL A 264 -6.57 3.36 6.63
N ASN A 265 -7.65 3.02 7.34
CA ASN A 265 -7.72 3.20 8.80
C ASN A 265 -7.14 2.03 9.61
N ARG A 266 -6.87 0.90 8.97
CA ARG A 266 -6.36 -0.32 9.58
C ARG A 266 -5.42 -1.05 8.63
N SER A 267 -4.47 -1.79 9.19
CA SER A 267 -3.71 -2.79 8.43
C SER A 267 -4.66 -3.87 7.91
N GLU A 268 -4.22 -4.64 6.92
CA GLU A 268 -4.98 -5.74 6.35
C GLU A 268 -6.38 -5.32 5.85
N HIS A 269 -6.51 -4.08 5.34
CA HIS A 269 -7.80 -3.54 4.92
C HIS A 269 -8.47 -4.47 3.88
N PRO A 270 -9.74 -4.89 4.06
CA PRO A 270 -10.38 -5.91 3.23
C PRO A 270 -10.36 -5.62 1.73
N ALA A 271 -10.52 -4.36 1.32
CA ALA A 271 -10.44 -3.97 -0.08
C ALA A 271 -9.05 -4.21 -0.71
N LEU A 272 -7.96 -3.92 0.02
CA LEU A 272 -6.60 -4.18 -0.46
C LEU A 272 -6.27 -5.67 -0.42
N LYS A 273 -6.76 -6.40 0.60
CA LYS A 273 -6.67 -7.87 0.63
C LYS A 273 -7.40 -8.51 -0.54
N LYS A 274 -8.55 -7.96 -0.93
CA LYS A 274 -9.27 -8.41 -2.12
C LYS A 274 -8.47 -8.16 -3.39
N GLY A 275 -7.77 -7.03 -3.48
CA GLY A 275 -6.82 -6.76 -4.55
C GLY A 275 -5.69 -7.79 -4.60
N LEU A 276 -5.07 -8.10 -3.46
CA LEU A 276 -4.04 -9.14 -3.36
C LEU A 276 -4.60 -10.53 -3.73
N GLU A 277 -5.81 -10.88 -3.29
CA GLU A 277 -6.50 -12.13 -3.67
C GLU A 277 -6.71 -12.20 -5.19
N ILE A 278 -7.11 -11.10 -5.83
CA ILE A 278 -7.23 -11.03 -7.30
C ILE A 278 -5.86 -11.27 -7.94
N MET A 279 -4.79 -10.63 -7.47
CA MET A 279 -3.43 -10.84 -7.97
C MET A 279 -2.93 -12.28 -7.74
N HIS A 280 -3.33 -12.93 -6.65
CA HIS A 280 -3.05 -14.34 -6.37
C HIS A 280 -3.84 -15.31 -7.26
N SER A 281 -4.89 -14.82 -7.94
CA SER A 281 -5.76 -15.62 -8.80
C SER A 281 -5.56 -15.36 -10.28
N LYS A 282 -5.13 -14.16 -10.68
CA LYS A 282 -4.92 -13.79 -12.08
C LYS A 282 -3.49 -14.13 -12.51
N PRO A 283 -3.29 -14.71 -13.71
CA PRO A 283 -1.95 -15.07 -14.18
C PRO A 283 -1.04 -13.85 -14.41
N TYR A 284 -1.63 -12.71 -14.78
CA TYR A 284 -0.92 -11.47 -15.08
C TYR A 284 -1.54 -10.30 -14.30
N GLY A 285 -1.72 -10.50 -12.99
CA GLY A 285 -2.32 -9.49 -12.11
C GLY A 285 -1.45 -8.24 -12.00
N ASP A 286 -2.04 -7.06 -12.24
CA ASP A 286 -1.35 -5.77 -12.15
C ASP A 286 -1.57 -5.11 -10.77
N PRO A 287 -0.52 -4.59 -10.11
CA PRO A 287 -0.66 -3.96 -8.80
C PRO A 287 -1.66 -2.80 -8.73
N TYR A 288 -1.80 -2.02 -9.80
CA TYR A 288 -2.71 -0.88 -9.83
C TYR A 288 -4.11 -1.31 -10.29
N ILE A 289 -4.22 -1.92 -11.47
CA ILE A 289 -5.50 -2.29 -12.09
C ILE A 289 -6.22 -3.36 -11.26
N ASP A 290 -5.51 -4.35 -10.73
CA ASP A 290 -6.09 -5.44 -9.97
C ASP A 290 -5.93 -5.23 -8.46
N GLY A 291 -4.72 -4.91 -8.03
CA GLY A 291 -4.37 -4.76 -6.61
C GLY A 291 -5.06 -3.58 -5.92
N VAL A 292 -5.40 -2.51 -6.65
CA VAL A 292 -6.13 -1.35 -6.12
C VAL A 292 -7.52 -1.24 -6.74
N CYS A 293 -7.60 -0.98 -8.05
CA CYS A 293 -8.87 -0.72 -8.73
C CYS A 293 -9.80 -1.94 -8.68
N GLY A 294 -9.28 -3.12 -8.99
CA GLY A 294 -9.99 -4.40 -8.91
C GLY A 294 -10.45 -4.69 -7.48
N GLY A 295 -9.54 -4.62 -6.51
CA GLY A 295 -9.84 -4.83 -5.09
C GLY A 295 -10.96 -3.94 -4.56
N LEU A 296 -10.87 -2.63 -4.80
CA LEU A 296 -11.90 -1.65 -4.42
C LEU A 296 -13.24 -1.93 -5.07
N ARG A 297 -13.26 -2.13 -6.40
CA ARG A 297 -14.50 -2.39 -7.14
C ARG A 297 -15.16 -3.69 -6.71
N HIS A 298 -14.39 -4.74 -6.45
CA HIS A 298 -14.92 -6.00 -5.95
C HIS A 298 -15.49 -5.85 -4.53
N TYR A 299 -14.78 -5.15 -3.64
CA TYR A 299 -15.20 -4.98 -2.26
C TYR A 299 -16.49 -4.17 -2.12
N PHE A 300 -16.58 -3.06 -2.85
CA PHE A 300 -17.75 -2.18 -2.86
C PHE A 300 -18.80 -2.56 -3.92
N ASN A 301 -18.66 -3.73 -4.56
CA ASN A 301 -19.58 -4.23 -5.58
C ASN A 301 -19.80 -3.31 -6.79
N CYS A 302 -18.80 -2.52 -7.19
CA CYS A 302 -18.83 -1.72 -8.41
C CYS A 302 -18.53 -2.56 -9.67
N SER A 303 -19.50 -3.39 -10.07
CA SER A 303 -19.42 -4.19 -11.31
C SER A 303 -19.46 -3.32 -12.59
N ILE A 304 -19.36 -3.94 -13.76
CA ILE A 304 -19.49 -3.25 -15.06
C ILE A 304 -20.90 -2.67 -15.31
N LEU A 305 -21.90 -3.07 -14.52
CA LEU A 305 -23.28 -2.60 -14.63
C LEU A 305 -23.57 -1.39 -13.72
N HIS A 306 -22.65 -1.06 -12.81
CA HIS A 306 -22.78 0.08 -11.90
C HIS A 306 -22.20 1.36 -12.52
N ASN A 307 -22.67 2.51 -12.02
CA ASN A 307 -22.14 3.80 -12.42
C ASN A 307 -20.72 4.01 -11.86
N TYR A 308 -19.72 4.01 -12.74
CA TYR A 308 -18.33 4.20 -12.35
C TYR A 308 -18.03 5.61 -11.82
N GLU A 309 -18.67 6.65 -12.37
CA GLU A 309 -18.47 8.03 -11.88
C GLU A 309 -19.04 8.20 -10.47
N GLU A 310 -20.18 7.57 -10.18
CA GLU A 310 -20.75 7.51 -8.83
C GLU A 310 -19.79 6.81 -7.87
N PHE A 311 -19.22 5.67 -8.27
CA PHE A 311 -18.22 4.97 -7.45
C PHE A 311 -16.98 5.83 -7.18
N CYS A 312 -16.47 6.50 -8.21
CA CYS A 312 -15.35 7.42 -8.04
C CYS A 312 -15.70 8.54 -7.07
N ASN A 313 -16.88 9.17 -7.17
CA ASN A 313 -17.30 10.22 -6.23
C ASN A 313 -17.44 9.70 -4.79
N PHE A 314 -17.86 8.45 -4.61
CA PHE A 314 -18.00 7.77 -3.32
C PHE A 314 -16.64 7.49 -2.66
N ILE A 315 -15.66 7.01 -3.43
CA ILE A 315 -14.35 6.56 -2.89
C ILE A 315 -13.24 7.63 -2.98
N GLU A 316 -13.55 8.80 -3.53
CA GLU A 316 -12.60 9.89 -3.71
C GLU A 316 -12.07 10.43 -2.38
N PHE A 317 -10.76 10.38 -2.22
CA PHE A 317 -10.07 11.12 -1.18
C PHE A 317 -10.14 12.62 -1.50
N LYS A 318 -10.85 13.38 -0.67
CA LYS A 318 -10.99 14.84 -0.79
C LYS A 318 -10.36 15.53 0.41
N HIS A 319 -9.53 16.53 0.15
CA HIS A 319 -8.98 17.35 1.22
C HIS A 319 -8.63 18.75 0.72
N GLU A 320 -9.09 19.80 1.40
CA GLU A 320 -8.85 21.20 1.00
C GLU A 320 -7.37 21.61 1.16
N HIS A 321 -6.66 21.00 2.11
CA HIS A 321 -5.24 21.27 2.37
C HIS A 321 -4.27 20.39 1.56
N ILE A 322 -4.72 19.72 0.50
CA ILE A 322 -3.84 18.98 -0.41
C ILE A 322 -4.03 19.52 -1.82
N PHE A 323 -2.98 20.12 -2.37
CA PHE A 323 -2.92 20.42 -3.80
C PHE A 323 -2.39 19.19 -4.54
N MET A 324 -3.30 18.48 -5.20
CA MET A 324 -3.06 17.14 -5.72
C MET A 324 -2.35 17.13 -7.08
N ASP A 325 -1.52 16.10 -7.31
CA ASP A 325 -0.91 15.75 -8.61
C ASP A 325 -0.19 16.94 -9.29
N THR A 326 0.64 17.64 -8.53
CA THR A 326 1.33 18.83 -9.05
C THR A 326 2.38 18.52 -10.11
N SER A 327 2.78 17.26 -10.28
CA SER A 327 3.61 16.84 -11.42
C SER A 327 2.89 16.99 -12.76
N SER A 328 1.56 17.00 -12.77
CA SER A 328 0.77 17.30 -13.98
C SER A 328 0.94 18.74 -14.48
N LEU A 329 1.42 19.65 -13.63
CA LEU A 329 1.74 21.03 -13.98
C LEU A 329 3.19 21.18 -14.49
N THR A 330 4.00 20.13 -14.35
CA THR A 330 5.40 20.10 -14.78
C THR A 330 5.63 18.88 -15.67
N ILE A 331 6.25 17.83 -15.14
CA ILE A 331 6.46 16.53 -15.78
C ILE A 331 6.35 15.43 -14.73
N SER A 332 5.85 14.27 -15.14
CA SER A 332 5.89 13.06 -14.32
C SER A 332 7.34 12.66 -14.05
N SER A 333 7.60 12.10 -12.86
CA SER A 333 8.95 11.66 -12.46
C SER A 333 9.35 10.27 -12.99
N TRP A 334 8.46 9.58 -13.70
CA TRP A 334 8.69 8.20 -14.15
C TRP A 334 8.16 7.85 -15.55
N ARG A 335 7.28 8.68 -16.13
CA ARG A 335 6.69 8.42 -17.46
C ARG A 335 7.61 8.78 -18.61
#